data_AF-A0A9D3ZYC4-F1
#
_entry.id   AF-A0A9D3ZYC4-F1
#
_cell.length_a   1.000
_cell.length_b   1.000
_cell.length_c   1.000
_cell.angle_alpha   90.00
_cell.angle_beta   90.00
_cell.angle_gamma   90.00
#
_symmetry.space_group_name_H-M   'P 1'
#
loop_
_entity.id
_entity.type
_entity.pdbx_description
1 polymer ?
#
loop_
_entity_poly.entity_id
_entity_poly.type
_entity_poly.pdbx_seq_one_letter_code
_entity_poly.pdbx_strand_id
1 'polypeptide(L)'
;MDNQSTTTLEEVAAARPSNSSSAATARISDLQLDVKVMGNNDVMIRVQSENVNYPGARLMSALRDLEFQVHHASMSCVNGLMLQDIVAKIPYGLTTEEAIKSALLWKLQQ
;
A
#
# COMPACT_ATOMS: atom_id res chain seq x y z
N MET A 1 55.80 -2.82 18.72
CA MET A 1 56.33 -4.12 19.20
C MET A 1 55.35 -4.64 20.23
N ASP A 2 54.48 -5.51 19.73
CA ASP A 2 53.92 -6.72 20.35
C ASP A 2 53.23 -6.57 21.72
N ASN A 3 51.89 -6.51 21.69
CA ASN A 3 51.10 -7.04 22.80
C ASN A 3 50.15 -8.11 22.27
N GLN A 4 50.29 -9.31 22.83
CA GLN A 4 49.75 -10.56 22.33
C GLN A 4 48.24 -10.65 22.54
N SER A 5 47.51 -11.09 21.51
CA SER A 5 46.09 -11.48 21.61
C SER A 5 46.00 -13.00 21.71
N THR A 6 45.38 -13.48 22.79
CA THR A 6 45.12 -14.90 23.07
C THR A 6 43.93 -15.41 22.26
N THR A 7 44.14 -16.53 21.56
CA THR A 7 43.13 -17.36 20.89
C THR A 7 42.43 -18.28 21.87
N THR A 8 41.10 -18.37 21.82
CA THR A 8 40.36 -19.61 22.11
C THR A 8 39.14 -19.73 21.20
N LEU A 9 39.27 -20.62 20.20
CA LEU A 9 38.24 -21.44 19.55
C LEU A 9 37.59 -22.33 20.63
N GLU A 10 36.34 -22.81 20.65
CA GLU A 10 35.21 -22.93 19.73
C GLU A 10 34.03 -23.39 20.62
N GLU A 11 32.79 -22.94 20.38
CA GLU A 11 31.64 -23.83 20.55
C GLU A 11 30.54 -23.45 19.55
N VAL A 12 30.42 -24.30 18.52
CA VAL A 12 29.38 -24.28 17.50
C VAL A 12 28.17 -25.00 18.08
N ALA A 13 27.08 -24.28 18.33
CA ALA A 13 25.80 -24.89 18.62
C ALA A 13 24.65 -24.22 17.85
N ALA A 14 24.08 -25.05 16.96
CA ALA A 14 22.70 -25.04 16.47
C ALA A 14 22.23 -23.87 15.58
N ALA A 15 22.14 -24.17 14.29
CA ALA A 15 21.30 -23.47 13.33
C ALA A 15 19.84 -23.38 13.81
N ARG A 16 19.31 -22.15 13.88
CA ARG A 16 17.87 -21.90 13.67
C ARG A 16 17.75 -20.99 12.44
N PRO A 17 17.11 -21.45 11.35
CA PRO A 17 16.71 -20.53 10.31
C PRO A 17 15.55 -19.72 10.87
N SER A 18 15.83 -18.48 11.31
CA SER A 18 14.78 -17.51 11.59
C SER A 18 14.21 -17.04 10.26
N ASN A 19 13.36 -17.89 9.68
CA ASN A 19 12.57 -17.58 8.50
C ASN A 19 11.46 -16.62 8.91
N SER A 20 11.78 -15.35 9.18
CA SER A 20 10.78 -14.30 9.24
C SER A 20 10.61 -13.71 7.84
N SER A 21 10.16 -14.56 6.92
CA SER A 21 9.46 -14.14 5.72
C SER A 21 8.08 -13.64 6.13
N SER A 22 8.02 -12.49 6.78
CA SER A 22 6.79 -11.77 7.09
C SER A 22 6.76 -10.45 6.34
N ALA A 23 7.07 -10.50 5.04
CA ALA A 23 6.91 -9.37 4.12
C ALA A 23 5.67 -9.51 3.22
N ALA A 24 4.83 -10.53 3.44
CA ALA A 24 3.68 -10.81 2.58
C ALA A 24 2.31 -10.63 3.26
N THR A 25 2.27 -10.21 4.53
CA THR A 25 1.01 -9.92 5.23
C THR A 25 1.20 -8.76 6.19
N ALA A 26 1.70 -7.63 5.71
CA ALA A 26 1.24 -6.35 6.25
C ALA A 26 -0.26 -6.28 5.92
N ARG A 27 -1.05 -6.95 6.76
CA ARG A 27 -2.51 -6.85 6.74
C ARG A 27 -2.78 -5.35 6.73
N ILE A 28 -3.59 -4.94 5.77
CA ILE A 28 -3.99 -3.57 5.53
C ILE A 28 -4.92 -3.09 6.67
N SER A 29 -4.49 -3.27 7.92
CA SER A 29 -5.28 -2.96 9.10
C SER A 29 -5.49 -1.45 9.24
N ASP A 30 -4.69 -0.64 8.53
CA ASP A 30 -4.71 0.83 8.59
C ASP A 30 -5.01 1.54 7.24
N LEU A 31 -5.61 0.86 6.25
CA LEU A 31 -6.11 1.57 5.05
C LEU A 31 -7.54 2.05 5.26
N GLN A 32 -7.70 3.36 5.24
CA GLN A 32 -9.00 4.00 5.14
C GLN A 32 -9.25 4.40 3.68
N LEU A 33 -10.36 3.91 3.12
CA LEU A 33 -10.79 4.17 1.75
C LEU A 33 -12.21 4.77 1.78
N ASP A 34 -12.33 5.99 1.28
CA ASP A 34 -13.58 6.70 1.06
C ASP A 34 -13.79 6.91 -0.44
N VAL A 35 -15.02 6.71 -0.89
CA VAL A 35 -15.40 6.78 -2.30
C VAL A 35 -16.71 7.56 -2.38
N LYS A 36 -16.73 8.59 -3.22
CA LYS A 36 -17.92 9.42 -3.43
C LYS A 36 -18.14 9.69 -4.91
N VAL A 37 -19.27 9.25 -5.45
CA VAL A 37 -19.66 9.56 -6.83
C VAL A 37 -20.05 11.04 -6.93
N MET A 38 -19.53 11.72 -7.95
CA MET A 38 -19.76 13.13 -8.24
C MET A 38 -20.43 13.26 -9.61
N GLY A 39 -21.66 13.76 -9.64
CA GLY A 39 -22.42 13.84 -10.90
C GLY A 39 -22.66 12.48 -11.52
N ASN A 40 -22.62 12.40 -12.86
CA ASN A 40 -23.04 11.21 -13.60
C ASN A 40 -21.92 10.20 -13.83
N ASN A 41 -20.66 10.64 -13.85
CA ASN A 41 -19.54 9.83 -14.32
C ASN A 41 -18.21 10.07 -13.61
N ASP A 42 -18.16 10.96 -12.61
CA ASP A 42 -16.93 11.24 -11.87
C ASP A 42 -16.99 10.63 -10.46
N VAL A 43 -15.83 10.36 -9.89
CA VAL A 43 -15.69 9.85 -8.53
C VAL A 43 -14.54 10.55 -7.83
N MET A 44 -14.74 10.86 -6.56
CA MET A 44 -13.68 11.24 -5.63
C MET A 44 -13.29 10.01 -4.80
N ILE A 45 -12.01 9.68 -4.81
CA ILE A 45 -11.43 8.56 -4.07
C ILE A 45 -10.42 9.15 -3.09
N ARG A 46 -10.63 8.91 -1.80
CA ARG A 46 -9.75 9.39 -0.73
C ARG A 46 -9.17 8.20 0.00
N VAL A 47 -7.84 8.16 0.07
CA VAL A 47 -7.10 7.06 0.67
C VAL A 47 -6.16 7.60 1.73
N GLN A 48 -6.25 7.01 2.92
CA GLN A 48 -5.30 7.23 3.99
C GLN A 48 -4.70 5.89 4.39
N SER A 49 -3.37 5.84 4.51
CA SER A 49 -2.64 4.67 4.99
C SER A 49 -1.35 5.09 5.68
N GLU A 50 -0.66 4.16 6.33
CA GLU A 50 0.76 4.32 6.60
C GLU A 50 1.54 4.55 5.29
N ASN A 51 2.63 5.31 5.36
CA ASN A 51 3.54 5.53 4.24
C ASN A 51 4.59 4.40 4.15
N VAL A 52 4.11 3.17 3.96
CA VAL A 52 4.94 1.96 3.85
C VAL A 52 4.55 1.21 2.58
N ASN A 53 5.52 0.62 1.89
CA ASN A 53 5.30 -0.16 0.66
C ASN A 53 4.66 0.66 -0.50
N TYR A 54 5.16 1.87 -0.73
CA TYR A 54 4.84 2.70 -1.89
C TYR A 54 3.32 2.86 -2.17
N PRO A 55 2.52 3.31 -1.18
CA PRO A 55 1.05 3.31 -1.28
C PRO A 55 0.51 4.09 -2.49
N GLY A 56 1.21 5.13 -2.90
CA GLY A 56 0.93 5.89 -4.12
C GLY A 56 1.00 5.08 -5.40
N ALA A 57 2.13 4.41 -5.61
CA ALA A 57 2.35 3.60 -6.80
C ALA A 57 1.34 2.44 -6.87
N ARG A 58 1.02 1.84 -5.71
CA ARG A 58 0.02 0.77 -5.60
C ARG A 58 -1.39 1.26 -5.94
N LEU A 59 -1.79 2.42 -5.42
CA LEU A 59 -3.09 3.01 -5.74
C LEU A 59 -3.21 3.37 -7.22
N MET A 60 -2.20 4.02 -7.80
CA MET A 60 -2.21 4.35 -9.22
C MET A 60 -2.19 3.10 -10.13
N SER A 61 -1.56 2.01 -9.68
CA SER A 61 -1.60 0.73 -10.38
C SER A 61 -2.99 0.09 -10.30
N ALA A 62 -3.62 0.09 -9.13
CA ALA A 62 -4.98 -0.39 -8.95
C ALA A 62 -6.00 0.38 -9.81
N LEU A 63 -5.88 1.71 -9.87
CA LEU A 63 -6.73 2.57 -10.70
C LEU A 63 -6.54 2.27 -12.19
N ARG A 64 -5.31 2.07 -12.64
CA ARG A 64 -5.00 1.66 -14.02
C ARG A 64 -5.63 0.33 -14.37
N ASP A 65 -5.47 -0.67 -13.52
CA ASP A 65 -5.99 -2.01 -13.72
C ASP A 65 -7.52 -2.07 -13.78
N LEU A 66 -8.18 -1.17 -13.06
CA LEU A 66 -9.64 -0.99 -13.07
C LEU A 66 -10.10 0.01 -14.13
N GLU A 67 -9.19 0.52 -14.96
CA GLU A 67 -9.48 1.43 -16.08
C GLU A 67 -10.08 2.79 -15.66
N PHE A 68 -9.81 3.26 -14.45
CA PHE A 68 -10.18 4.62 -14.05
C PHE A 68 -9.37 5.64 -14.85
N GLN A 69 -10.06 6.61 -15.45
CA GLN A 69 -9.41 7.75 -16.09
C GLN A 69 -9.19 8.85 -15.05
N VAL A 70 -7.97 8.97 -14.53
CA VAL A 70 -7.61 9.99 -13.54
C VAL A 70 -7.62 11.38 -14.16
N HIS A 71 -8.39 12.30 -13.58
CA HIS A 71 -8.42 13.71 -13.94
C HIS A 71 -7.45 14.53 -13.09
N HIS A 72 -7.46 14.26 -11.79
CA HIS A 72 -6.63 14.94 -10.82
C HIS A 72 -6.22 13.95 -9.74
N ALA A 73 -4.96 14.03 -9.30
CA ALA A 73 -4.47 13.28 -8.17
C ALA A 73 -3.55 14.18 -7.35
N SER A 74 -3.81 14.21 -6.04
CA SER A 74 -2.94 14.84 -5.06
C SER A 74 -2.49 13.79 -4.06
N MET A 75 -1.23 13.86 -3.65
CA MET A 75 -0.66 12.99 -2.64
C MET A 75 0.20 13.79 -1.69
N SER A 76 0.10 13.51 -0.40
CA SER A 76 0.95 14.11 0.62
C SER A 76 1.36 13.08 1.66
N CYS A 77 2.51 13.32 2.26
CA CYS A 77 3.02 12.52 3.36
C CYS A 77 3.11 13.41 4.59
N VAL A 78 2.32 13.12 5.62
CA VAL A 78 2.25 13.92 6.85
C VAL A 78 2.30 12.97 8.04
N ASN A 79 3.25 13.18 8.96
CA ASN A 79 3.39 12.39 10.18
C ASN A 79 3.44 10.86 9.94
N GLY A 80 4.11 10.42 8.87
CA GLY A 80 4.22 9.00 8.53
C GLY A 80 2.98 8.40 7.83
N LEU A 81 1.92 9.18 7.63
CA LEU A 81 0.73 8.79 6.86
C LEU A 81 0.85 9.27 5.42
N MET A 82 0.40 8.44 4.49
CA MET A 82 0.12 8.81 3.11
C MET A 82 -1.35 9.19 2.99
N LEU A 83 -1.61 10.40 2.48
CA LEU A 83 -2.94 10.90 2.14
C LEU A 83 -3.03 11.11 0.63
N GLN A 84 -4.07 10.58 0.01
CA GLN A 84 -4.24 10.62 -1.43
C GLN A 84 -5.69 11.00 -1.75
N ASP A 85 -5.86 12.05 -2.55
CA ASP A 85 -7.17 12.50 -3.02
C ASP A 85 -7.16 12.47 -4.56
N ILE A 86 -8.01 11.63 -5.13
CA ILE A 86 -8.12 11.42 -6.58
C ILE A 86 -9.50 11.81 -7.06
N VAL A 87 -9.55 12.50 -8.19
CA VAL A 87 -10.75 12.68 -9.00
C VAL A 87 -10.54 11.94 -10.31
N ALA A 88 -11.46 11.04 -10.64
CA ALA A 88 -11.37 10.21 -11.83
C ALA A 88 -12.75 9.97 -12.44
N LYS A 89 -12.77 9.62 -13.72
CA LYS A 89 -13.96 9.10 -14.39
C LYS A 89 -14.19 7.64 -13.99
N ILE A 90 -15.44 7.31 -13.71
CA ILE A 90 -15.89 5.95 -13.41
C ILE A 90 -15.84 5.09 -14.68
N PRO A 91 -15.20 3.90 -14.63
CA PRO A 91 -15.18 2.96 -15.74
C PRO A 91 -16.56 2.31 -15.94
N TYR A 92 -16.82 1.82 -17.16
CA TYR A 92 -18.08 1.15 -17.46
C TYR A 92 -18.26 -0.11 -16.59
N GLY A 93 -19.42 -0.25 -15.94
CA GLY A 93 -19.76 -1.41 -15.12
C GLY A 93 -19.52 -1.28 -13.61
N LEU A 94 -18.83 -0.24 -13.14
CA LEU A 94 -18.68 0.07 -11.70
C LEU A 94 -19.59 1.23 -11.30
N THR A 95 -20.90 0.97 -11.19
CA THR A 95 -21.90 2.05 -11.06
C THR A 95 -22.19 2.49 -9.63
N THR A 96 -21.77 1.74 -8.60
CA THR A 96 -22.04 2.09 -7.19
C THR A 96 -20.77 2.35 -6.41
N GLU A 97 -20.86 3.20 -5.37
CA GLU A 97 -19.75 3.51 -4.47
C GLU A 97 -19.19 2.25 -3.81
N GLU A 98 -20.06 1.32 -3.40
CA GLU A 98 -19.66 0.05 -2.79
C GLU A 98 -18.93 -0.87 -3.76
N ALA A 99 -19.36 -0.90 -5.03
CA ALA A 99 -18.69 -1.69 -6.07
C ALA A 99 -17.29 -1.14 -6.35
N ILE A 100 -17.16 0.18 -6.48
CA ILE A 100 -15.86 0.86 -6.67
C ILE A 100 -14.96 0.60 -5.45
N LYS A 101 -15.48 0.78 -4.23
CA LYS A 101 -14.73 0.58 -2.99
C LYS A 101 -14.24 -0.86 -2.86
N SER A 102 -15.10 -1.84 -3.16
CA SER A 102 -14.76 -3.26 -3.09
C SER A 102 -13.71 -3.65 -4.13
N ALA A 103 -13.83 -3.14 -5.36
CA ALA A 103 -12.87 -3.40 -6.43
C ALA A 103 -11.49 -2.81 -6.10
N LEU A 104 -11.43 -1.58 -5.59
CA LEU A 104 -10.19 -0.94 -5.16
C LEU A 104 -9.55 -1.68 -3.98
N LEU A 105 -10.33 -2.06 -2.97
CA LEU A 105 -9.82 -2.80 -1.83
C LEU A 105 -9.24 -4.15 -2.25
N TRP A 106 -9.92 -4.88 -3.14
CA TRP A 106 -9.43 -6.13 -3.70
C TRP A 106 -8.11 -5.96 -4.46
N LYS A 107 -7.98 -4.90 -5.27
CA LYS A 107 -6.74 -4.60 -6.00
C LYS A 107 -5.60 -4.17 -5.09
N LEU A 108 -5.89 -3.43 -4.03
CA LEU A 108 -4.90 -3.00 -3.03
C LEU A 108 -4.49 -4.12 -2.05
N GLN A 109 -5.14 -5.28 -2.09
CA GLN A 109 -4.77 -6.47 -1.32
C GLN A 109 -3.88 -7.46 -2.07
N GLN A 110 -3.73 -7.27 -3.39
CA GLN A 110 -2.75 -7.97 -4.21
C GLN A 110 -1.37 -7.31 -4.09
#